data_AF-A0A1Y4KCA2-F1
#
_entry.id   AF-A0A1Y4KCA2-F1
#
_cell.length_a   1.000
_cell.length_b   1.000
_cell.length_c   1.000
_cell.angle_alpha   90.00
_cell.angle_beta   90.00
_cell.angle_gamma   90.00
#
_symmetry.space_group_name_H-M   'P 1'
#
loop_
_entity.id
_entity.type
_entity.pdbx_description
1 polymer ?
#
loop_
_entity_poly.entity_id
_entity_poly.type
_entity_poly.pdbx_seq_one_letter_code
_entity_poly.pdbx_strand_id
1 'polypeptide(L)'
;MEEKGRETMKKRMTAIKQVLMKEVPVCRLAFWGLVVAFCVSCCINLVQLDRWNASRELSLAGSYSTNAYWRSYIVFDKNGNYCKYNQKEGLLEEGTYEASGGNQYHLEGNAGESGDILLVKDGVYYTDQDGSLTYASKFSDIPTFVGNWTLEWEGW
;
A
#
# COMPACT_ATOMS: atom_id res chain seq x y z
N MET A 1 21.69 -72.38 13.02
CA MET A 1 20.91 -71.24 13.58
C MET A 1 21.04 -69.96 12.75
N GLU A 2 22.15 -69.71 12.04
CA GLU A 2 22.36 -68.45 11.27
C GLU A 2 21.42 -68.23 10.09
N GLU A 3 20.97 -69.28 9.42
CA GLU A 3 20.16 -69.19 8.20
C GLU A 3 18.75 -68.63 8.47
N LYS A 4 18.17 -69.04 9.60
CA LYS A 4 16.87 -68.53 10.08
C LYS A 4 16.94 -67.05 10.46
N GLY A 5 18.09 -66.59 10.99
CA GLY A 5 18.34 -65.18 11.27
C GLY A 5 18.45 -64.33 10.00
N ARG A 6 19.14 -64.84 8.97
CA ARG A 6 19.27 -64.19 7.66
C ARG A 6 17.93 -64.04 6.92
N GLU A 7 17.11 -65.09 6.92
CA GLU A 7 15.74 -65.08 6.36
C GLU A 7 14.86 -64.03 7.06
N THR A 8 14.90 -64.00 8.40
CA THR A 8 14.11 -63.04 9.19
C THR A 8 14.54 -61.60 8.93
N MET A 9 15.85 -61.36 8.78
CA MET A 9 16.41 -60.05 8.49
C MET A 9 16.05 -59.58 7.07
N LYS A 10 16.09 -60.47 6.06
CA LYS A 10 15.59 -60.19 4.70
C LYS A 10 14.12 -59.80 4.72
N LYS A 11 13.27 -60.56 5.43
CA LYS A 11 11.83 -60.29 5.50
C LYS A 11 11.52 -58.91 6.09
N ARG A 12 12.24 -58.52 7.15
CA ARG A 12 12.14 -57.18 7.75
C ARG A 12 12.59 -56.09 6.78
N MET A 13 13.69 -56.30 6.07
CA MET A 13 14.22 -55.30 5.14
C MET A 13 13.31 -55.09 3.93
N THR A 14 12.66 -56.15 3.43
CA THR A 14 11.66 -56.05 2.36
C THR A 14 10.39 -55.32 2.83
N ALA A 15 9.90 -55.61 4.03
CA ALA A 15 8.76 -54.91 4.61
C ALA A 15 9.02 -53.41 4.78
N ILE A 16 10.20 -53.03 5.27
CA ILE A 16 10.62 -51.62 5.41
C ILE A 16 10.66 -50.94 4.04
N LYS A 17 11.28 -51.57 3.03
CA LYS A 17 11.30 -51.04 1.66
C LYS A 17 9.89 -50.82 1.11
N GLN A 18 8.97 -51.73 1.38
CA GLN A 18 7.61 -51.68 0.86
C GLN A 18 6.79 -50.53 1.49
N VAL A 19 6.99 -50.26 2.78
CA VAL A 19 6.38 -49.09 3.46
C VAL A 19 6.98 -47.78 2.94
N LEU A 20 8.32 -47.69 2.85
CA LEU A 20 9.02 -46.50 2.36
C LEU A 20 8.61 -46.15 0.92
N MET A 21 8.49 -47.15 0.05
CA MET A 21 8.06 -46.94 -1.34
C MET A 21 6.61 -46.45 -1.46
N LYS A 22 5.77 -46.69 -0.46
CA LYS A 22 4.36 -46.27 -0.47
C LYS A 22 4.16 -44.89 0.17
N GLU A 23 4.88 -44.57 1.24
CA GLU A 23 4.71 -43.32 1.98
C GLU A 23 5.43 -42.12 1.33
N VAL A 24 6.62 -42.32 0.77
CA VAL A 24 7.38 -41.24 0.10
C VAL A 24 6.62 -40.58 -1.07
N PRO A 25 5.97 -41.32 -1.99
CA PRO A 25 5.18 -40.68 -3.06
C PRO A 25 3.94 -39.96 -2.54
N VAL A 26 3.31 -40.47 -1.47
CA VAL A 26 2.14 -39.81 -0.84
C VAL A 26 2.55 -38.49 -0.18
N CYS A 27 3.66 -38.48 0.58
CA CYS A 27 4.19 -37.26 1.17
C CYS A 27 4.59 -36.23 0.10
N ARG A 28 5.17 -36.68 -1.02
CA ARG A 28 5.50 -35.80 -2.16
C ARG A 28 4.24 -35.21 -2.81
N LEU A 29 3.21 -36.02 -3.03
CA LEU A 29 1.93 -35.56 -3.58
C LEU A 29 1.24 -34.56 -2.64
N ALA A 30 1.22 -34.84 -1.33
CA ALA A 30 0.68 -33.94 -0.33
C ALA A 30 1.43 -32.60 -0.29
N PHE A 31 2.77 -32.64 -0.35
CA PHE A 31 3.59 -31.43 -0.42
C PHE A 31 3.28 -30.59 -1.66
N TRP A 32 3.25 -31.20 -2.85
CA TRP A 32 2.90 -30.48 -4.08
C TRP A 32 1.46 -29.94 -4.05
N GLY A 33 0.52 -30.68 -3.47
CA GLY A 33 -0.85 -30.21 -3.25
C GLY A 33 -0.89 -28.95 -2.38
N LEU A 34 -0.12 -28.91 -1.30
CA LEU A 34 0.00 -27.73 -0.44
C LEU A 34 0.64 -26.55 -1.15
N VAL A 35 1.69 -26.78 -1.95
CA VAL A 35 2.33 -25.72 -2.76
C VAL A 35 1.33 -25.12 -3.73
N VAL A 36 0.56 -25.96 -4.44
CA VAL A 36 -0.47 -25.48 -5.38
C VAL A 36 -1.55 -24.69 -4.63
N ALA A 37 -2.04 -25.21 -3.50
CA ALA A 37 -3.06 -24.51 -2.70
C ALA A 37 -2.55 -23.15 -2.19
N PHE A 38 -1.29 -23.07 -1.76
CA PHE A 38 -0.65 -21.82 -1.36
C PHE A 38 -0.56 -20.83 -2.52
N CYS A 39 -0.08 -21.26 -3.69
CA CYS A 39 -0.02 -20.41 -4.88
C CYS A 39 -1.40 -19.89 -5.29
N VAL A 40 -2.42 -20.75 -5.28
CA VAL A 40 -3.80 -20.35 -5.59
C VAL A 40 -4.30 -19.31 -4.58
N SER A 41 -4.04 -19.51 -3.29
CA SER A 41 -4.38 -18.54 -2.24
C SER A 41 -3.69 -17.18 -2.46
N CYS A 42 -2.41 -17.18 -2.82
CA CYS A 42 -1.68 -15.95 -3.17
C CYS A 42 -2.32 -15.23 -4.37
N CYS A 43 -2.66 -15.96 -5.44
CA CYS A 43 -3.32 -15.38 -6.62
C CYS A 43 -4.68 -14.76 -6.26
N ILE A 44 -5.49 -15.44 -5.43
CA ILE A 44 -6.79 -14.91 -4.98
C ILE A 44 -6.59 -13.62 -4.18
N ASN A 45 -5.63 -13.58 -3.25
CA ASN A 45 -5.33 -12.37 -2.48
C ASN A 45 -4.90 -11.20 -3.37
N LEU A 46 -4.09 -11.44 -4.41
CA LEU A 46 -3.70 -10.40 -5.36
C LEU A 46 -4.90 -9.88 -6.16
N VAL A 47 -5.79 -10.76 -6.62
CA VAL A 47 -7.02 -10.36 -7.33
C VAL A 47 -7.95 -9.58 -6.40
N GLN A 48 -8.07 -9.98 -5.14
CA GLN A 48 -8.87 -9.25 -4.15
C GLN A 48 -8.29 -7.85 -3.89
N LEU A 49 -6.97 -7.73 -3.78
CA LEU A 49 -6.28 -6.45 -3.62
C LEU A 49 -6.48 -5.55 -4.84
N ASP A 50 -6.37 -6.09 -6.05
CA ASP A 50 -6.59 -5.33 -7.29
C ASP A 50 -8.03 -4.83 -7.38
N ARG A 51 -9.02 -5.71 -7.11
CA ARG A 51 -10.43 -5.33 -7.06
C ARG A 51 -10.71 -4.27 -5.99
N TRP A 52 -10.13 -4.43 -4.81
CA TRP A 52 -10.24 -3.45 -3.71
C TRP A 52 -9.73 -2.08 -4.15
N ASN A 53 -8.54 -2.05 -4.77
CA ASN A 53 -7.95 -0.81 -5.30
C ASN A 53 -8.75 -0.21 -6.45
N ALA A 54 -9.36 -1.03 -7.31
CA ALA A 54 -10.21 -0.57 -8.41
C ALA A 54 -11.57 -0.01 -7.94
N SER A 55 -12.10 -0.52 -6.82
CA SER A 55 -13.36 -0.05 -6.23
C SER A 55 -13.23 1.14 -5.29
N ARG A 56 -12.00 1.56 -4.95
CA ARG A 56 -11.79 2.73 -4.10
C ARG A 56 -12.23 3.98 -4.85
N GLU A 57 -13.26 4.64 -4.34
CA GLU A 57 -13.52 6.03 -4.70
C GLU A 57 -12.26 6.85 -4.40
N LEU A 58 -11.84 7.63 -5.39
CA LEU A 58 -10.70 8.53 -5.28
C LEU A 58 -11.03 9.56 -4.19
N SER A 59 -10.38 9.43 -3.05
CA SER A 59 -10.50 10.39 -1.95
C SER A 59 -9.27 11.28 -1.93
N LEU A 60 -9.50 12.59 -2.00
CA LEU A 60 -8.45 13.59 -1.89
C LEU A 60 -7.78 13.55 -0.50
N ALA A 61 -8.51 13.20 0.55
CA ALA A 61 -7.97 13.10 1.91
C ALA A 61 -6.72 12.22 1.97
N GLY A 62 -5.68 12.71 2.65
CA GLY A 62 -4.39 12.05 2.77
C GLY A 62 -3.22 13.03 2.63
N SER A 63 -2.02 12.47 2.50
CA SER A 63 -0.77 13.23 2.42
C SER A 63 -0.04 12.98 1.11
N TYR A 64 0.46 14.07 0.54
CA TYR A 64 1.08 14.16 -0.77
C TYR A 64 2.44 14.83 -0.65
N SER A 65 3.38 14.46 -1.53
CA SER A 65 4.70 15.08 -1.54
C SER A 65 5.26 15.23 -2.95
N THR A 66 5.97 16.32 -3.19
CA THR A 66 6.69 16.52 -4.44
C THR A 66 7.97 15.67 -4.46
N ASN A 67 8.38 15.18 -5.64
CA ASN A 67 9.68 14.52 -5.81
C ASN A 67 10.76 15.56 -6.16
N ALA A 68 10.97 16.54 -5.27
CA ALA A 68 11.95 17.61 -5.44
C ALA A 68 12.98 17.62 -4.30
N TYR A 69 14.14 18.23 -4.55
CA TYR A 69 15.20 18.43 -3.56
C TYR A 69 14.71 19.25 -2.35
N TRP A 70 13.80 20.20 -2.61
CA TRP A 70 12.97 20.87 -1.60
C TRP A 70 11.57 20.28 -1.66
N ARG A 71 11.41 19.13 -1.00
CA ARG A 71 10.13 18.42 -0.98
C ARG A 71 9.11 19.27 -0.21
N SER A 72 8.08 19.68 -0.92
CA SER A 72 6.87 20.26 -0.36
C SER A 72 5.89 19.13 -0.08
N TYR A 73 5.19 19.25 1.04
CA TYR A 73 4.17 18.33 1.50
C TYR A 73 2.83 19.05 1.46
N ILE A 74 1.79 18.34 1.07
CA ILE A 74 0.42 18.83 1.12
C ILE A 74 -0.43 17.77 1.82
N VAL A 75 -1.19 18.19 2.81
CA VAL A 75 -2.06 17.34 3.61
C VAL A 75 -3.49 17.83 3.44
N PHE A 76 -4.40 16.93 3.09
CA PHE A 76 -5.84 17.19 3.01
C PHE A 76 -6.53 16.35 4.08
N ASP A 77 -7.35 16.98 4.91
CA ASP A 77 -8.16 16.26 5.89
C ASP A 77 -9.45 15.70 5.24
N LYS A 78 -10.41 15.25 6.05
CA LYS A 78 -11.73 14.83 5.55
C LYS A 78 -12.81 15.91 5.70
N ASN A 79 -12.51 16.98 6.43
CA ASN A 79 -13.46 18.04 6.77
C ASN A 79 -13.42 19.20 5.76
N GLY A 80 -12.56 19.12 4.73
CA GLY A 80 -12.49 20.13 3.67
C GLY A 80 -11.37 21.14 3.89
N ASN A 81 -10.32 20.76 4.59
CA ASN A 81 -9.25 21.66 4.94
C ASN A 81 -7.88 21.10 4.49
N TYR A 82 -6.93 21.97 4.17
CA TYR A 82 -5.60 21.59 3.70
C TYR A 82 -4.47 22.39 4.34
N CYS A 83 -3.28 21.80 4.29
CA CYS A 83 -2.04 22.43 4.74
C CYS A 83 -0.89 22.04 3.80
N LYS A 84 -0.19 23.05 3.27
CA LYS A 84 1.05 22.92 2.48
C LYS A 84 2.21 23.40 3.33
N TYR A 85 3.25 22.59 3.43
CA TYR A 85 4.41 22.89 4.26
C TYR A 85 5.68 22.26 3.67
N ASN A 86 6.84 22.75 4.09
CA ASN A 86 8.12 22.08 3.82
C ASN A 86 8.95 22.00 5.11
N GLN A 87 10.00 21.16 5.10
CA GLN A 87 10.79 20.93 6.32
C GLN A 87 11.73 22.09 6.69
N LYS A 88 11.94 23.06 5.80
CA LYS A 88 12.90 24.15 5.96
C LYS A 88 12.24 25.43 6.49
N GLU A 89 11.11 25.78 5.91
CA GLU A 89 10.37 27.03 6.13
C GLU A 89 9.12 26.79 6.99
N GLY A 90 8.71 25.53 7.18
CA GLY A 90 7.53 25.18 7.96
C GLY A 90 6.25 25.34 7.14
N LEU A 91 5.22 25.90 7.77
CA LEU A 91 3.94 26.18 7.12
C LEU A 91 4.13 27.17 5.97
N LEU A 92 3.67 26.79 4.79
CA LEU A 92 3.70 27.64 3.59
C LEU A 92 2.32 28.23 3.32
N GLU A 93 1.28 27.41 3.45
CA GLU A 93 -0.08 27.77 3.10
C GLU A 93 -1.05 26.82 3.83
N GLU A 94 -2.19 27.33 4.25
CA GLU A 94 -3.29 26.54 4.81
C GLU A 94 -4.62 27.18 4.42
N GLY A 95 -5.66 26.37 4.41
CA GLY A 95 -6.99 26.86 4.07
C GLY A 95 -7.98 25.74 3.90
N THR A 96 -9.00 26.01 3.09
CA THR A 96 -10.08 25.08 2.80
C THR A 96 -10.07 24.64 1.34
N TYR A 97 -10.69 23.51 1.08
CA TYR A 97 -10.86 23.00 -0.27
C TYR A 97 -12.27 22.47 -0.47
N GLU A 98 -12.78 22.66 -1.68
CA GLU A 98 -14.11 22.19 -2.08
C GLU A 98 -14.08 21.50 -3.43
N ALA A 99 -15.02 20.57 -3.65
CA ALA A 99 -15.11 19.84 -4.91
C ALA A 99 -15.77 20.70 -5.98
N SER A 100 -15.04 21.00 -7.06
CA SER A 100 -15.56 21.76 -8.22
C SER A 100 -16.22 20.85 -9.27
N GLY A 101 -16.00 19.54 -9.17
CA GLY A 101 -16.66 18.52 -10.00
C GLY A 101 -15.72 17.41 -10.45
N GLY A 102 -16.21 16.17 -10.46
CA GLY A 102 -15.40 15.00 -10.80
C GLY A 102 -14.21 14.85 -9.85
N ASN A 103 -12.99 14.89 -10.40
CA ASN A 103 -11.74 14.78 -9.65
C ASN A 103 -11.06 16.16 -9.42
N GLN A 104 -11.79 17.26 -9.62
CA GLN A 104 -11.25 18.61 -9.48
C GLN A 104 -11.71 19.25 -8.17
N TYR A 105 -10.80 19.98 -7.54
CA TYR A 105 -11.03 20.68 -6.29
C TYR A 105 -10.45 22.09 -6.36
N HIS A 106 -11.15 23.05 -5.76
CA HIS A 106 -10.67 24.40 -5.60
C HIS A 106 -10.09 24.57 -4.20
N LEU A 107 -8.97 25.28 -4.09
CA LEU A 107 -8.32 25.65 -2.84
C LEU A 107 -8.55 27.13 -2.57
N GLU A 108 -8.94 27.43 -1.33
CA GLU A 108 -9.03 28.79 -0.82
C GLU A 108 -8.14 28.90 0.43
N GLY A 109 -7.02 29.59 0.28
CA GLY A 109 -6.03 29.83 1.33
C GLY A 109 -6.47 30.92 2.29
N ASN A 110 -6.13 30.74 3.57
CA ASN A 110 -6.47 31.69 4.63
C ASN A 110 -5.83 33.08 4.43
N ALA A 111 -4.72 33.18 3.70
CA ALA A 111 -4.04 34.44 3.39
C ALA A 111 -4.44 35.01 2.01
N GLY A 112 -5.48 34.44 1.37
CA GLY A 112 -6.06 34.92 0.11
C GLY A 112 -5.47 34.26 -1.14
N GLU A 113 -4.64 33.24 -0.97
CA GLU A 113 -4.21 32.37 -2.06
C GLU A 113 -5.39 31.57 -2.61
N SER A 114 -5.35 31.26 -3.91
CA SER A 114 -6.29 30.32 -4.52
C SER A 114 -5.57 29.47 -5.54
N GLY A 115 -6.09 28.26 -5.74
CA GLY A 115 -5.52 27.33 -6.70
C GLY A 115 -6.46 26.18 -6.99
N ASP A 116 -6.14 25.40 -8.03
CA ASP A 116 -6.93 24.25 -8.41
C ASP A 116 -6.10 22.97 -8.26
N ILE A 117 -6.79 21.90 -7.88
CA ILE A 117 -6.26 20.55 -7.76
C ILE A 117 -6.98 19.62 -8.72
N LEU A 118 -6.20 18.79 -9.40
CA LEU A 118 -6.69 17.61 -10.11
C LEU A 118 -6.20 16.34 -9.42
N LEU A 119 -7.13 15.57 -8.86
CA LEU A 119 -6.88 14.27 -8.26
C LEU A 119 -6.71 13.20 -9.34
N VAL A 120 -5.60 12.49 -9.30
CA VAL A 120 -5.29 11.35 -10.16
C VAL A 120 -5.02 10.11 -9.30
N LYS A 121 -4.91 8.94 -9.95
CA LYS A 121 -4.81 7.64 -9.26
C LYS A 121 -3.75 7.60 -8.15
N ASP A 122 -2.58 8.19 -8.42
CA ASP A 122 -1.39 8.06 -7.56
C ASP A 122 -0.96 9.38 -6.90
N GLY A 123 -1.77 10.43 -6.99
CA GLY A 123 -1.37 11.75 -6.51
C GLY A 123 -2.28 12.88 -6.97
N VAL A 124 -1.75 14.09 -6.87
CA VAL A 124 -2.44 15.32 -7.26
C VAL A 124 -1.56 16.17 -8.15
N TYR A 125 -2.18 16.84 -9.11
CA TYR A 125 -1.61 18.03 -9.74
C TYR A 125 -2.23 19.26 -9.10
N TYR A 126 -1.42 20.26 -8.79
CA TYR A 126 -1.91 21.55 -8.33
C TYR A 126 -1.22 22.69 -9.07
N THR A 127 -1.95 23.78 -9.26
CA THR A 127 -1.43 25.02 -9.85
C THR A 127 -1.01 25.98 -8.75
N ASP A 128 0.17 26.57 -8.88
CA ASP A 128 0.57 27.70 -8.05
C ASP A 128 0.10 29.03 -8.69
N GLN A 129 0.19 30.14 -7.96
CA GLN A 129 -0.30 31.46 -8.42
C GLN A 129 0.42 31.96 -9.69
N ASP A 130 1.64 31.51 -9.92
CA ASP A 130 2.43 31.81 -11.12
C ASP A 130 1.98 30.99 -12.36
N GLY A 131 0.97 30.13 -12.21
CA GLY A 131 0.47 29.23 -13.23
C GLY A 131 1.33 27.98 -13.43
N SER A 132 2.35 27.76 -12.57
CA SER A 132 3.14 26.54 -12.62
C SER A 132 2.31 25.34 -12.16
N LEU A 133 2.46 24.22 -12.87
CA LEU A 133 1.79 22.96 -12.54
C LEU A 133 2.77 22.03 -11.83
N THR A 134 2.42 21.62 -10.62
CA THR A 134 3.26 20.74 -9.80
C THR A 134 2.55 19.42 -9.52
N TYR A 135 3.29 18.32 -9.66
CA TYR A 135 2.81 16.99 -9.28
C TYR A 135 3.30 16.60 -7.88
N ALA A 136 2.39 16.09 -7.06
CA ALA A 136 2.70 15.51 -5.76
C ALA A 136 2.10 14.10 -5.64
N SER A 137 2.97 13.10 -5.44
CA SER A 137 2.54 11.72 -5.25
C SER A 137 1.89 11.54 -3.88
N LYS A 138 0.80 10.77 -3.81
CA LYS A 138 0.19 10.35 -2.55
C LYS A 138 1.08 9.32 -1.86
N PHE A 139 1.41 9.55 -0.60
CA PHE A 139 2.18 8.59 0.20
C PHE A 139 1.42 8.06 1.42
N SER A 140 0.32 8.71 1.80
CA SER A 140 -0.56 8.25 2.87
C SER A 140 -2.02 8.56 2.53
N ASP A 141 -2.91 7.62 2.81
CA ASP A 141 -4.37 7.80 2.75
C ASP A 141 -4.94 8.41 4.04
N ILE A 142 -4.12 8.45 5.09
CA ILE A 142 -4.46 9.10 6.36
C ILE A 142 -3.69 10.42 6.40
N PRO A 143 -4.36 11.54 6.70
CA PRO A 143 -3.70 12.84 6.87
C PRO A 143 -2.61 12.71 7.95
N THR A 144 -1.36 12.82 7.51
CA THR A 144 -0.16 12.60 8.33
C THR A 144 0.90 13.63 7.95
N PHE A 145 1.51 14.21 8.98
CA PHE A 145 2.63 15.13 8.82
C PHE A 145 3.95 14.36 8.96
N VAL A 146 4.86 14.62 8.04
CA VAL A 146 6.22 14.07 8.00
C VAL A 146 7.21 15.14 8.44
N GLY A 147 7.91 14.88 9.56
CA GLY A 147 8.95 15.76 10.10
C GLY A 147 8.81 15.94 11.61
N ASN A 148 9.81 16.55 12.23
CA ASN A 148 9.86 16.81 13.67
C ASN A 148 9.27 18.18 14.01
N TRP A 149 8.16 18.54 13.36
CA TRP A 149 7.47 19.79 13.59
C TRP A 149 6.17 19.49 14.32
N THR A 150 6.12 19.86 15.59
CA THR A 150 4.88 20.19 16.26
C THR A 150 4.35 21.46 15.60
N LEU A 151 3.68 21.33 14.46
CA LEU A 151 2.59 22.26 14.19
C LEU A 151 1.67 22.05 15.40
N GLU A 152 1.63 23.03 16.30
CA GLU A 152 0.51 23.16 17.23
C GLU A 152 -0.72 23.34 16.35
N TRP A 153 -1.24 22.20 15.92
CA TRP A 153 -2.46 22.08 15.17
C TRP A 153 -3.55 22.32 16.21
N GLU A 154 -3.79 23.59 16.53
CA GLU A 154 -4.88 24.01 17.40
C GLU A 154 -6.20 23.72 16.69
N GLY A 155 -6.66 22.47 16.83
CA GLY A 155 -8.05 22.06 16.78
C GLY A 155 -8.71 22.08 15.41
N TRP A 156 -8.61 20.95 14.69
CA TRP A 156 -9.67 20.53 13.77
C TRP A 156 -10.27 19.22 14.28
#